data_AF-A0A512JI27-F1
#
_entry.id   AF-A0A512JI27-F1
#
_cell.length_a   1.000
_cell.length_b   1.000
_cell.length_c   1.000
_cell.angle_alpha   90.00
_cell.angle_beta   90.00
_cell.angle_gamma   90.00
#
_symmetry.space_group_name_H-M   'P 1'
#
loop_
_entity.id
_entity.type
_entity.pdbx_description
1 polymer ?
#
loop_
_entity_poly.entity_id
_entity_poly.type
_entity_poly.pdbx_seq_one_letter_code
_entity_poly.pdbx_strand_id
1 'polypeptide(L)'
;MTAHSPIETKSASPLTEHKAATGAVDAALEGFARAFEAFKEANDTRLGEIETRLSADVLTEEKLARIDTALDEARFRLDRISLDRARPPLAGSDGGRATSRAPSIRLPSISMFGPARARD
;
A
#
# COMPACT_ATOMS: atom_id res chain seq x y z
N MET A 1 2.08 -48.52 30.94
CA MET A 1 2.70 -47.17 30.94
C MET A 1 3.07 -46.82 29.52
N THR A 2 2.33 -45.86 28.97
CA THR A 2 2.65 -44.90 27.90
C THR A 2 3.33 -45.40 26.62
N ALA A 3 2.51 -45.63 25.59
CA ALA A 3 2.91 -45.40 24.21
C ALA A 3 1.83 -44.52 23.55
N HIS A 4 1.96 -43.20 23.70
CA HIS A 4 1.30 -42.24 22.82
C HIS A 4 2.39 -41.53 22.05
N SER A 5 2.66 -42.01 20.84
CA SER A 5 3.41 -41.26 19.84
C SER A 5 2.66 -39.96 19.57
N PRO A 6 3.32 -38.79 19.60
CA PRO A 6 2.68 -37.54 19.25
C PRO A 6 2.38 -37.55 17.76
N ILE A 7 1.12 -37.28 17.43
CA ILE A 7 0.63 -37.03 16.08
C ILE A 7 1.54 -36.00 15.38
N GLU A 8 2.18 -36.44 14.30
CA GLU A 8 2.85 -35.56 13.35
C GLU A 8 1.79 -34.61 12.77
N THR A 9 1.78 -33.36 13.25
CA THR A 9 1.04 -32.31 12.55
C THR A 9 1.89 -31.91 11.37
N LYS A 10 1.76 -32.65 10.27
CA LYS A 10 2.23 -32.23 8.95
C LYS A 10 1.39 -31.03 8.55
N SER A 11 1.83 -29.84 8.98
CA SER A 11 1.31 -28.56 8.52
C SER A 11 1.52 -28.47 7.02
N ALA A 12 0.56 -28.97 6.26
CA ALA A 12 0.50 -28.87 4.82
C ALA A 12 0.28 -27.39 4.45
N SER A 13 1.40 -26.73 4.14
CA SER A 13 1.61 -25.60 3.22
C SER A 13 0.83 -24.28 3.43
N PRO A 14 1.56 -23.18 3.74
CA PRO A 14 1.21 -21.82 3.30
C PRO A 14 1.80 -21.46 1.91
N LEU A 15 2.26 -22.44 1.13
CA LEU A 15 3.06 -22.18 -0.09
C LEU A 15 2.25 -21.58 -1.26
N THR A 16 0.94 -21.79 -1.31
CA THR A 16 0.11 -21.40 -2.47
C THR A 16 -0.10 -19.89 -2.58
N GLU A 17 -0.35 -19.22 -1.45
CA GLU A 17 -0.62 -17.77 -1.42
C GLU A 17 0.63 -16.97 -1.78
N HIS A 18 1.80 -17.36 -1.25
CA HIS A 18 3.07 -16.72 -1.59
C HIS A 18 3.44 -16.92 -3.06
N LYS A 19 3.21 -18.10 -3.64
CA LYS A 19 3.50 -18.39 -5.05
C LYS A 19 2.54 -17.67 -6.01
N ALA A 20 1.26 -17.56 -5.65
CA ALA A 20 0.30 -16.76 -6.40
C ALA A 20 0.66 -15.27 -6.37
N ALA A 21 1.09 -14.78 -5.21
CA ALA A 21 1.58 -13.42 -5.07
C ALA A 21 2.82 -13.16 -5.92
N THR A 22 3.84 -14.05 -5.94
CA THR A 22 5.04 -13.90 -6.78
C THR A 22 4.70 -13.87 -8.26
N GLY A 23 3.83 -14.77 -8.72
CA GLY A 23 3.38 -14.78 -10.12
C GLY A 23 2.67 -13.49 -10.55
N ALA A 24 1.90 -12.86 -9.65
CA ALA A 24 1.27 -11.57 -9.93
C ALA A 24 2.29 -10.43 -10.11
N VAL A 25 3.38 -10.45 -9.33
CA VAL A 25 4.48 -9.48 -9.50
C VAL A 25 5.26 -9.73 -10.78
N ASP A 26 5.58 -10.99 -11.10
CA ASP A 26 6.28 -11.35 -12.32
C ASP A 26 5.50 -10.92 -13.57
N ALA A 27 4.18 -11.15 -13.59
CA ALA A 27 3.32 -10.72 -14.68
C ALA A 27 3.21 -9.19 -14.80
N ALA A 28 3.17 -8.47 -13.68
CA ALA A 28 3.16 -7.01 -13.68
C ALA A 28 4.49 -6.42 -14.19
N LEU A 29 5.62 -7.03 -13.80
CA LEU A 29 6.96 -6.68 -14.27
C LEU A 29 7.12 -6.96 -15.77
N GLU A 30 6.62 -8.08 -16.28
CA GLU A 30 6.64 -8.36 -17.72
C GLU A 30 5.84 -7.30 -18.50
N GLY A 31 4.66 -6.95 -18.00
CA GLY A 31 3.83 -5.90 -18.60
C GLY A 31 4.52 -4.54 -18.63
N PHE A 32 5.17 -4.18 -17.52
CA PHE A 32 5.98 -2.95 -17.42
C PHE A 32 7.17 -2.97 -18.38
N ALA A 33 7.94 -4.06 -18.40
CA ALA A 33 9.10 -4.21 -19.28
C ALA A 33 8.70 -4.11 -20.76
N ARG A 34 7.59 -4.75 -21.16
CA ARG A 34 7.07 -4.65 -22.53
C ARG A 34 6.69 -3.22 -22.90
N ALA A 35 5.97 -2.51 -22.03
CA ALA A 35 5.60 -1.12 -22.27
C ALA A 35 6.84 -0.21 -22.36
N PHE A 36 7.85 -0.46 -21.52
CA PHE A 36 9.11 0.28 -21.52
C PHE A 36 9.92 0.05 -22.79
N GLU A 37 10.02 -1.18 -23.30
CA GLU A 37 10.68 -1.45 -24.57
C GLU A 37 9.97 -0.75 -25.73
N ALA A 38 8.63 -0.80 -25.77
CA ALA A 38 7.84 -0.09 -26.77
C ALA A 38 8.03 1.45 -26.68
N PHE A 39 8.18 1.98 -25.46
CA PHE A 39 8.47 3.40 -25.23
C PHE A 39 9.81 3.78 -25.82
N LYS A 40 10.87 3.00 -25.56
CA LYS A 40 12.21 3.24 -26.11
C LYS A 40 12.18 3.22 -27.64
N GLU A 41 11.58 2.21 -28.25
CA GLU A 41 11.49 2.11 -29.73
C GLU A 41 10.78 3.34 -30.34
N ALA A 42 9.68 3.76 -29.74
CA ALA A 42 8.96 4.97 -30.17
C ALA A 42 9.78 6.25 -29.94
N ASN A 43 10.54 6.31 -28.85
CA ASN A 43 11.41 7.45 -28.53
C ASN A 43 12.60 7.53 -29.49
N ASP A 44 13.24 6.41 -29.81
CA ASP A 44 14.33 6.34 -30.79
C ASP A 44 13.85 6.79 -32.17
N THR A 45 12.64 6.40 -32.57
CA THR A 45 12.01 6.89 -33.80
C THR A 45 11.83 8.40 -33.76
N ARG A 46 11.26 8.93 -32.67
CA ARG A 46 11.07 10.37 -32.47
C ARG A 46 12.39 11.15 -32.48
N LEU A 47 13.44 10.60 -31.87
CA LEU A 47 14.79 11.19 -31.87
C LEU A 47 15.35 11.25 -33.30
N GLY A 48 15.24 10.16 -34.06
CA GLY A 48 15.66 10.13 -35.46
C GLY A 48 14.91 11.14 -36.34
N GLU A 49 13.61 11.33 -36.11
CA GLU A 49 12.82 12.38 -36.80
C GLU A 49 13.33 13.78 -36.47
N ILE A 50 13.61 14.06 -35.20
CA ILE A 50 14.15 15.35 -34.76
C ILE A 50 15.55 15.59 -35.35
N GLU A 51 16.40 14.58 -35.37
CA GLU A 51 17.75 14.68 -35.95
C GLU A 51 17.73 14.92 -37.45
N THR A 52 16.80 14.31 -38.17
CA THR A 52 16.71 14.41 -39.64
C THR A 52 15.92 15.62 -40.13
N ARG A 53 14.87 16.03 -39.40
CA ARG A 53 13.88 17.03 -39.86
C ARG A 53 13.74 18.23 -38.92
N LEU A 54 14.53 18.28 -37.84
CA LEU A 54 14.44 19.30 -36.76
C LEU A 54 13.08 19.35 -36.04
N SER A 55 12.20 18.38 -36.29
CA SER A 55 10.86 18.28 -35.69
C SER A 55 10.39 16.83 -35.68
N ALA A 56 9.65 16.45 -34.64
CA ALA A 56 9.01 15.15 -34.52
C ALA A 56 7.67 15.12 -35.26
N ASP A 57 7.29 13.95 -35.76
CA ASP A 57 5.95 13.72 -36.33
C ASP A 57 4.90 13.70 -35.20
N VAL A 58 3.79 14.41 -35.42
CA VAL A 58 2.65 14.48 -34.49
C VAL A 58 2.10 13.09 -34.16
N LEU A 59 2.07 12.16 -35.13
CA LEU A 59 1.59 10.80 -34.89
C LEU A 59 2.57 10.01 -34.01
N THR A 60 3.88 10.24 -34.17
CA THR A 60 4.92 9.63 -33.34
C THR A 60 4.81 10.16 -31.91
N GLU A 61 4.55 11.45 -31.73
CA GLU A 61 4.30 12.05 -30.41
C GLU A 61 3.03 11.50 -29.75
N GLU A 62 1.93 11.37 -30.50
CA GLU A 62 0.70 10.79 -29.97
C GLU A 62 0.90 9.31 -29.58
N LYS A 63 1.62 8.53 -30.40
CA LYS A 63 1.98 7.15 -30.07
C LYS A 63 2.78 7.09 -28.78
N LEU A 64 3.79 7.94 -28.63
CA LEU A 64 4.63 7.98 -27.44
C LEU A 64 3.79 8.33 -26.19
N ALA A 65 2.88 9.30 -26.28
CA ALA A 65 1.99 9.68 -25.18
C ALA A 65 1.04 8.55 -24.75
N ARG A 66 0.52 7.78 -25.71
CA ARG A 66 -0.30 6.58 -25.40
C ARG A 66 0.52 5.50 -24.69
N ILE A 67 1.77 5.29 -25.10
CA ILE A 67 2.66 4.31 -24.45
C ILE A 67 3.04 4.78 -23.05
N ASP A 68 3.32 6.06 -22.87
CA ASP A 68 3.63 6.68 -21.57
C ASP A 68 2.49 6.46 -20.57
N THR A 69 1.25 6.70 -21.01
CA THR A 69 0.04 6.41 -20.21
C THR A 69 -0.04 4.93 -19.81
N ALA A 70 0.22 4.01 -20.76
CA ALA A 70 0.20 2.57 -20.47
C ALA A 70 1.33 2.14 -19.52
N LEU A 71 2.50 2.80 -19.59
CA LEU A 71 3.63 2.57 -18.70
C LEU A 71 3.30 3.00 -17.26
N ASP A 72 2.66 4.16 -17.10
CA ASP A 72 2.18 4.65 -15.81
C ASP A 72 1.14 3.71 -15.18
N GLU A 73 0.19 3.22 -15.98
CA GLU A 73 -0.78 2.22 -15.52
C GLU A 73 -0.11 0.91 -15.08
N ALA A 74 0.92 0.46 -15.80
CA ALA A 74 1.68 -0.73 -15.45
C ALA A 74 2.47 -0.53 -14.13
N ARG A 75 3.09 0.64 -13.97
CA ARG A 75 3.77 1.03 -12.72
C ARG A 75 2.80 1.07 -11.54
N PHE A 76 1.65 1.72 -11.69
CA PHE A 76 0.63 1.79 -10.65
C PHE A 76 0.16 0.41 -10.19
N ARG A 77 -0.03 -0.53 -11.14
CA ARG A 77 -0.36 -1.92 -10.83
C ARG A 77 0.73 -2.60 -10.00
N LEU A 78 2.01 -2.42 -10.34
CA LEU A 78 3.14 -2.97 -9.59
C LEU A 78 3.23 -2.39 -8.16
N ASP A 79 3.05 -1.08 -8.03
CA ASP A 79 3.06 -0.38 -6.74
C ASP A 79 1.92 -0.90 -5.84
N ARG A 80 0.73 -1.12 -6.42
CA ARG A 80 -0.40 -1.67 -5.69
C ARG A 80 -0.10 -3.07 -5.12
N ILE A 81 0.44 -3.97 -5.94
CA ILE A 81 0.81 -5.32 -5.51
C ILE A 81 1.88 -5.26 -4.41
N SER A 82 2.83 -4.33 -4.52
CA SER A 82 3.89 -4.12 -3.53
C SER A 82 3.33 -3.62 -2.18
N LEU A 83 2.39 -2.67 -2.21
CA LEU A 83 1.73 -2.16 -1.01
C LEU A 83 0.87 -3.21 -0.32
N ASP A 84 0.12 -4.01 -1.08
CA ASP A 84 -0.73 -5.07 -0.52
C ASP A 84 0.10 -6.13 0.22
N ARG A 85 1.37 -6.36 -0.19
CA ARG A 85 2.33 -7.22 0.54
C ARG A 85 2.95 -6.56 1.76
N ALA A 86 3.16 -5.24 1.71
CA ALA A 86 3.76 -4.50 2.81
C ALA A 86 2.79 -4.28 3.98
N ARG A 87 1.47 -4.44 3.76
CA ARG A 87 0.45 -4.27 4.79
C ARG A 87 0.59 -5.36 5.87
N PRO A 88 0.97 -5.00 7.11
CA PRO A 88 1.01 -5.97 8.21
C PRO A 88 -0.39 -6.49 8.49
N PRO A 89 -0.60 -7.79 8.76
CA PRO A 89 -1.88 -8.27 9.24
C PRO A 89 -2.16 -7.56 10.56
N LEU A 90 -3.23 -6.77 10.60
CA LEU A 90 -3.69 -6.13 11.83
C LEU A 90 -4.00 -7.23 12.84
N ALA A 91 -3.17 -7.38 13.87
CA ALA A 91 -3.48 -8.23 15.00
C ALA A 91 -4.72 -7.66 15.72
N GLY A 92 -5.78 -8.46 15.79
CA GLY A 92 -6.85 -8.30 16.78
C GLY A 92 -8.00 -7.36 16.41
N SER A 93 -9.01 -7.89 15.72
CA SER A 93 -10.39 -7.40 15.86
C SER A 93 -11.27 -8.50 16.44
N ASP A 94 -10.98 -8.91 17.67
CA ASP A 94 -11.98 -9.53 18.55
C ASP A 94 -11.75 -9.03 19.98
N GLY A 95 -12.76 -8.33 20.53
CA GLY A 95 -12.91 -8.11 21.97
C GLY A 95 -12.24 -6.88 22.57
N GLY A 96 -12.79 -5.68 22.32
CA GLY A 96 -12.30 -4.50 23.02
C GLY A 96 -13.05 -3.20 22.74
N ARG A 97 -14.39 -3.23 22.70
CA ARG A 97 -15.19 -2.00 22.82
C ARG A 97 -15.01 -1.45 24.25
N ALA A 98 -13.90 -0.75 24.49
CA ALA A 98 -13.76 0.10 25.65
C ALA A 98 -14.54 1.38 25.36
N THR A 99 -15.83 1.37 25.73
CA THR A 99 -16.58 2.59 25.97
C THR A 99 -15.77 3.45 26.93
N SER A 100 -15.41 4.66 26.54
CA SER A 100 -14.87 5.68 27.44
C SER A 100 -15.96 6.11 28.44
N ARG A 101 -16.16 5.29 29.48
CA ARG A 101 -16.84 5.73 30.71
C ARG A 101 -15.76 6.29 31.63
N ALA A 102 -15.61 7.61 31.62
CA ALA A 102 -14.81 8.31 32.62
C ALA A 102 -15.38 8.05 34.03
N PRO A 103 -14.56 7.70 35.04
CA PRO A 103 -15.03 7.69 36.42
C PRO A 103 -15.11 9.14 36.94
N SER A 104 -16.32 9.62 37.15
CA SER A 104 -16.59 10.88 37.84
C SER A 104 -16.15 10.77 39.30
N ILE A 105 -14.95 11.26 39.62
CA ILE A 105 -14.50 11.42 41.00
C ILE A 105 -15.24 12.62 41.60
N ARG A 106 -16.22 12.32 42.46
CA ARG A 106 -16.96 13.30 43.25
C ARG A 106 -16.05 13.79 44.39
N LEU A 107 -15.44 14.96 44.22
CA LEU A 107 -14.79 15.66 45.32
C LEU A 107 -15.85 16.19 46.29
N PRO A 108 -15.67 16.05 47.62
CA PRO A 108 -16.54 16.71 48.58
C PRO A 108 -16.30 18.23 48.51
N SER A 109 -17.38 18.97 48.27
CA SER A 109 -17.41 20.42 48.40
C SER A 109 -17.23 20.80 49.87
N ILE A 110 -16.02 21.18 50.26
CA ILE A 110 -15.82 21.94 51.48
C ILE A 110 -16.20 23.39 51.15
N SER A 111 -17.47 23.68 51.40
CA SER A 111 -17.94 25.02 51.69
C SER A 111 -17.66 25.25 53.17
N MET A 112 -16.61 25.99 53.49
CA MET A 112 -16.52 26.59 54.82
C MET A 112 -15.87 27.98 54.75
N PHE A 113 -16.66 28.93 55.24
CA PHE A 113 -16.32 30.28 55.66
C PHE A 113 -16.37 31.41 54.63
N GLY A 114 -17.48 32.15 54.74
CA GLY A 114 -17.75 33.41 54.06
C GLY A 114 -17.01 34.62 54.66
N PRO A 115 -17.40 35.83 54.23
CA PRO A 115 -16.50 36.97 54.08
C PRO A 115 -16.47 37.90 55.30
N ALA A 116 -15.29 38.42 55.63
CA ALA A 116 -15.14 39.54 56.55
C ALA A 116 -14.56 40.76 55.81
N ARG A 117 -15.48 41.70 55.58
CA ARG A 117 -15.31 43.10 55.17
C ARG A 117 -14.11 43.85 55.75
N ALA A 118 -13.56 44.71 54.88
CA ALA A 118 -13.20 46.13 55.10
C ALA A 118 -12.01 46.46 56.02
N ARG A 119 -11.10 47.33 55.55
CA ARG A 119 -11.19 48.80 55.64
C ARG A 119 -9.98 49.48 54.99
N ASP A 120 -10.28 50.65 54.42
CA ASP A 120 -9.50 51.85 54.04
C ASP A 120 -8.15 51.73 53.33
#